data_AF-D2PWT5-F1
#
_entry.id   AF-D2PWT5-F1
#
_cell.length_a   1.000
_cell.length_b   1.000
_cell.length_c   1.000
_cell.angle_alpha   90.00
_cell.angle_beta   90.00
_cell.angle_gamma   90.00
#
_symmetry.space_group_name_H-M   'P 1'
#
loop_
_entity.id
_entity.type
_entity.pdbx_description
1 polymer ?
#
loop_
_entity_poly.entity_id
_entity_poly.type
_entity_poly.pdbx_seq_one_letter_code
_entity_poly.pdbx_strand_id
1 'polypeptide(L)'
;MSTYEELTKLAGDVHECVQALMHGTFRTTPAPLVYALTGNLKVASWGLAQLSEQLGSGLRRSLTEYEVYDNNREPGQSVDQAGAELQRAADLARQLAAAFEKAQTAINQQGHNGKKGR
;
A
#
# COMPACT_ATOMS: atom_id res chain seq x y z
N MET A 1 -7.26 23.90 -4.51
CA MET A 1 -6.26 22.94 -4.00
C MET A 1 -5.21 22.77 -5.07
N SER A 2 -3.94 22.88 -4.71
CA SER A 2 -2.82 22.55 -5.61
C SER A 2 -2.79 21.03 -5.83
N THR A 3 -2.28 20.58 -6.99
CA THR A 3 -2.08 19.15 -7.29
C THR A 3 -1.28 18.43 -6.19
N TYR A 4 -0.29 19.10 -5.59
CA TYR A 4 0.50 18.51 -4.49
C TYR A 4 -0.30 18.32 -3.20
N GLU A 5 -1.21 19.25 -2.88
CA GLU A 5 -2.10 19.13 -1.72
C GLU A 5 -3.08 17.97 -1.90
N GLU A 6 -3.60 17.81 -3.12
CA GLU A 6 -4.48 16.69 -3.47
C GLU A 6 -3.78 15.34 -3.34
N LEU A 7 -2.57 15.19 -3.90
CA LEU A 7 -1.78 13.96 -3.77
C LEU A 7 -1.44 13.63 -2.32
N THR A 8 -1.10 14.64 -1.51
CA THR A 8 -0.81 14.46 -0.09
C THR A 8 -2.05 14.04 0.69
N LYS A 9 -3.21 14.64 0.39
CA LYS A 9 -4.49 14.24 1.00
C LYS A 9 -4.83 12.79 0.65
N LEU A 10 -4.70 12.39 -0.61
CA LEU A 10 -4.97 11.01 -1.03
C LEU A 10 -4.08 10.00 -0.29
N ALA A 11 -2.80 10.33 -0.04
CA ALA A 11 -1.93 9.49 0.78
C ALA A 11 -2.40 9.41 2.25
N GLY A 12 -2.92 10.51 2.81
CA GLY A 12 -3.55 10.53 4.13
C GLY A 12 -4.81 9.66 4.21
N ASP A 13 -5.67 9.73 3.18
CA ASP A 13 -6.92 8.95 3.09
C ASP A 13 -6.64 7.43 3.13
N VAL A 14 -5.47 6.97 2.64
CA VAL A 14 -5.05 5.55 2.76
C VAL A 14 -4.94 5.12 4.22
N HIS A 15 -4.32 5.94 5.09
CA HIS A 15 -4.19 5.63 6.51
C HIS A 15 -5.56 5.54 7.19
N GLU A 16 -6.44 6.50 6.90
CA GLU A 16 -7.81 6.54 7.45
C GLU A 16 -8.61 5.31 7.00
N CYS A 17 -8.48 4.89 5.74
CA CYS A 17 -9.15 3.70 5.22
C CYS A 17 -8.66 2.42 5.92
N VAL A 18 -7.36 2.26 6.12
CA VAL A 18 -6.79 1.11 6.87
C VAL A 18 -7.30 1.12 8.30
N GLN A 19 -7.31 2.28 8.97
CA GLN A 19 -7.81 2.41 10.32
C GLN A 19 -9.31 2.07 10.42
N ALA A 20 -10.12 2.50 9.46
CA ALA A 20 -11.54 2.15 9.38
C ALA A 20 -11.76 0.63 9.19
N LEU A 21 -10.96 -0.02 8.35
CA LEU A 21 -11.00 -1.48 8.18
C LEU A 21 -10.60 -2.21 9.47
N MET A 22 -9.57 -1.76 10.17
CA MET A 22 -9.15 -2.33 11.45
C MET A 22 -10.27 -2.23 12.49
N HIS A 23 -10.88 -1.05 12.64
CA HIS A 23 -12.01 -0.87 13.55
C HIS A 23 -13.21 -1.74 13.18
N GLY A 24 -13.54 -1.84 11.88
CA GLY A 24 -14.65 -2.66 11.38
C GLY A 24 -14.43 -4.17 11.53
N THR A 25 -13.17 -4.62 11.59
CA THR A 25 -12.79 -6.04 11.71
C THR A 25 -12.31 -6.43 13.11
N PHE A 26 -12.44 -5.53 14.11
CA PHE A 26 -12.04 -5.79 15.49
C PHE A 26 -12.77 -6.97 16.17
N ARG A 27 -13.93 -7.36 15.64
CA ARG A 27 -14.74 -8.47 16.16
C ARG A 27 -14.60 -9.72 15.29
N THR A 28 -15.44 -10.73 15.53
CA THR A 28 -15.52 -11.92 14.68
C THR A 28 -15.70 -11.51 13.21
N THR A 29 -14.74 -11.89 12.37
CA THR A 29 -14.75 -11.64 10.94
C THR A 29 -15.06 -12.94 10.21
N PRO A 30 -16.26 -13.09 9.59
CA PRO A 30 -16.61 -14.30 8.86
C PRO A 30 -15.69 -14.55 7.67
N ALA A 31 -15.44 -15.81 7.33
CA ALA A 31 -14.57 -16.17 6.20
C ALA A 31 -14.99 -15.50 4.86
N PRO A 32 -16.29 -15.39 4.50
CA PRO A 32 -16.68 -14.62 3.30
C PRO A 32 -16.26 -13.16 3.31
N LEU A 33 -16.28 -12.50 4.49
CA LEU A 33 -15.81 -11.12 4.63
C LEU A 33 -14.28 -11.06 4.49
N VAL A 34 -13.54 -11.97 5.14
CA VAL A 34 -12.08 -12.05 4.98
C VAL A 34 -11.70 -12.28 3.51
N TYR A 35 -12.42 -13.16 2.81
CA TYR A 35 -12.21 -13.43 1.39
C TYR A 35 -12.36 -12.16 0.54
N ALA A 36 -13.44 -11.39 0.76
CA ALA A 36 -13.66 -10.13 0.04
C ALA A 36 -12.58 -9.08 0.37
N LEU A 37 -12.24 -8.92 1.65
CA LEU A 37 -11.24 -7.96 2.10
C LEU A 37 -9.85 -8.27 1.53
N THR A 38 -9.39 -9.52 1.66
CA THR A 38 -8.09 -9.96 1.11
C THR A 38 -8.01 -9.80 -0.41
N GLY A 39 -9.11 -9.98 -1.14
CA GLY A 39 -9.17 -9.70 -2.57
C GLY A 39 -8.89 -8.23 -2.93
N ASN A 40 -9.54 -7.31 -2.23
CA ASN A 40 -9.31 -5.86 -2.43
C ASN A 40 -7.93 -5.42 -1.94
N LEU A 41 -7.49 -5.93 -0.79
CA LEU A 41 -6.18 -5.59 -0.23
C LEU A 41 -5.02 -6.14 -1.09
N LYS A 42 -5.21 -7.27 -1.78
CA LYS A 42 -4.28 -7.75 -2.82
C LYS A 42 -4.11 -6.71 -3.93
N VAL A 43 -5.21 -6.19 -4.48
CA VAL A 43 -5.18 -5.17 -5.55
C VAL A 43 -4.52 -3.89 -5.05
N ALA A 44 -4.89 -3.42 -3.86
CA ALA A 44 -4.28 -2.25 -3.24
C ALA A 44 -2.76 -2.43 -3.06
N SER A 45 -2.32 -3.63 -2.67
CA SER A 45 -0.89 -3.95 -2.51
C SER A 45 -0.12 -3.90 -3.83
N TRP A 46 -0.71 -4.38 -4.94
CA TRP A 46 -0.11 -4.18 -6.28
C TRP A 46 -0.04 -2.69 -6.65
N GLY A 47 -1.07 -1.91 -6.32
CA GLY A 47 -1.07 -0.47 -6.51
C GLY A 47 0.03 0.24 -5.72
N LEU A 48 0.27 -0.16 -4.46
CA LEU A 48 1.37 0.36 -3.64
C LEU A 48 2.74 0.03 -4.23
N ALA A 49 2.91 -1.13 -4.86
CA ALA A 49 4.13 -1.47 -5.56
C ALA A 49 4.40 -0.51 -6.73
N GLN A 50 3.40 -0.33 -7.59
CA GLN A 50 3.50 0.58 -8.73
C GLN A 50 3.72 2.04 -8.29
N LEU A 51 3.00 2.50 -7.26
CA LEU A 51 3.18 3.85 -6.71
C LEU A 51 4.61 4.07 -6.22
N SER A 52 5.18 3.10 -5.49
CA SER A 52 6.55 3.19 -4.99
C SER A 52 7.57 3.34 -6.12
N GLU A 53 7.40 2.59 -7.22
CA GLU A 53 8.24 2.70 -8.41
C GLU A 53 8.09 4.07 -9.11
N GLN A 54 6.85 4.56 -9.21
CA GLN A 54 6.58 5.89 -9.79
C GLN A 54 7.21 7.01 -8.97
N LEU A 55 7.14 6.94 -7.64
CA LEU A 55 7.80 7.88 -6.74
C LEU A 55 9.32 7.87 -6.92
N GLY A 56 9.93 6.68 -6.99
CA GLY A 56 11.38 6.56 -7.19
C GLY A 56 11.82 7.13 -8.55
N SER A 57 11.05 6.84 -9.60
CA SER A 57 11.27 7.37 -10.94
C SER A 57 11.11 8.90 -10.99
N GLY A 58 10.07 9.44 -10.35
CA GLY A 58 9.82 10.87 -10.25
C GLY A 58 10.91 11.60 -9.48
N LEU A 59 11.37 11.03 -8.37
CA LEU A 59 12.47 11.58 -7.58
C LEU A 59 13.79 11.57 -8.36
N ARG A 60 14.06 10.55 -9.18
CA ARG A 60 15.24 10.57 -10.05
C ARG A 60 15.17 11.65 -11.14
N ARG A 61 14.00 11.88 -11.73
CA ARG A 61 13.79 12.98 -12.69
C ARG A 61 13.99 14.35 -12.07
N SER A 62 13.69 14.49 -10.78
CA SER A 62 13.80 15.80 -10.11
C SER A 62 15.22 16.35 -10.13
N LEU A 63 16.26 15.49 -10.12
CA LEU A 63 17.67 15.89 -10.23
C LEU A 63 18.00 16.63 -11.53
N THR A 64 17.22 16.40 -12.60
CA THR A 64 17.41 17.05 -13.90
C THR A 64 16.42 18.18 -14.17
N GLU A 65 15.25 18.15 -13.52
CA GLU A 65 14.16 19.10 -13.76
C GLU A 65 14.14 20.25 -12.74
N TYR A 66 14.76 20.07 -11.58
CA TYR A 66 14.79 21.05 -10.50
C TYR A 66 16.21 21.28 -9.99
N GLU A 67 16.42 22.45 -9.41
CA GLU A 67 17.65 22.79 -8.69
C GLU A 67 17.60 22.17 -7.28
N VAL A 68 17.87 20.88 -7.19
CA VAL A 68 17.79 20.11 -5.94
C VAL A 68 19.07 20.33 -5.12
N TYR A 69 18.91 20.55 -3.82
CA TYR A 69 20.03 20.65 -2.87
C TYR A 69 19.81 19.69 -1.69
N ASP A 70 20.91 19.32 -1.04
CA ASP A 70 20.93 18.58 0.22
C ASP A 70 22.03 19.20 1.11
N ASN A 71 21.68 19.52 2.35
CA ASN A 71 22.57 20.25 3.27
C ASN A 71 23.67 19.37 3.89
N ASN A 72 23.55 18.05 3.78
CA ASN A 72 24.44 17.08 4.43
C ASN A 72 25.31 16.29 3.44
N ARG A 73 24.94 16.23 2.15
CA ARG A 73 25.63 15.45 1.11
C ARG A 73 25.23 15.89 -0.30
N GLU A 74 25.80 15.23 -1.32
CA GLU A 74 25.39 15.42 -2.71
C GLU A 74 23.94 14.95 -2.94
N PRO A 75 23.05 15.76 -3.55
CA PRO A 75 21.63 15.44 -3.77
C PRO A 75 21.40 14.09 -4.44
N GLY A 76 22.26 13.73 -5.41
CA GLY A 76 22.19 12.44 -6.10
C GLY A 76 22.31 11.23 -5.17
N GLN A 77 23.16 11.31 -4.14
CA GLN A 77 23.34 10.23 -3.17
C GLN A 77 22.07 10.03 -2.31
N SER A 78 21.40 11.12 -1.95
CA SER A 78 20.13 11.06 -1.22
C SER A 78 19.01 10.47 -2.06
N VAL A 79 18.94 10.84 -3.34
CA VAL A 79 17.98 10.26 -4.29
C VAL A 79 18.24 8.78 -4.53
N ASP A 80 19.49 8.35 -4.65
CA ASP A 80 19.83 6.92 -4.80
C ASP A 80 19.43 6.12 -3.56
N GLN A 81 19.68 6.66 -2.36
CA GLN A 81 19.25 6.00 -1.12
C GLN A 81 17.72 5.89 -1.02
N ALA A 82 17.00 6.99 -1.28
CA ALA A 82 15.54 6.98 -1.26
C ALA A 82 14.96 6.03 -2.34
N GLY A 83 15.56 6.01 -3.52
CA GLY A 83 15.19 5.10 -4.61
C GLY A 83 15.35 3.64 -4.23
N ALA A 84 16.43 3.28 -3.53
CA ALA A 84 16.63 1.91 -3.04
C ALA A 84 15.54 1.48 -2.04
N GLU A 85 15.16 2.36 -1.12
CA GLU A 85 14.08 2.06 -0.16
C GLU A 85 12.69 2.01 -0.83
N LEU A 86 12.44 2.84 -1.85
CA LEU A 86 11.21 2.77 -2.65
C LEU A 86 11.13 1.48 -3.47
N GLN A 87 12.25 1.03 -4.04
CA GLN A 87 12.31 -0.28 -4.70
C GLN A 87 12.02 -1.42 -3.71
N ARG A 88 12.61 -1.36 -2.52
CA ARG A 88 12.35 -2.32 -1.45
C ARG A 88 10.88 -2.30 -1.02
N ALA A 89 10.27 -1.12 -0.90
CA ALA A 89 8.85 -0.98 -0.60
C ALA A 89 7.98 -1.63 -1.68
N ALA A 90 8.34 -1.46 -2.96
CA ALA A 90 7.65 -2.13 -4.05
C ALA A 90 7.69 -3.66 -3.93
N ASP A 91 8.86 -4.22 -3.64
CA ASP A 91 9.03 -5.67 -3.49
C ASP A 91 8.27 -6.22 -2.28
N LEU A 92 8.23 -5.49 -1.17
CA LEU A 92 7.44 -5.86 0.00
C LEU A 92 5.93 -5.79 -0.30
N ALA A 93 5.48 -4.79 -1.05
CA ALA A 93 4.08 -4.66 -1.44
C ALA A 93 3.64 -5.83 -2.37
N ARG A 94 4.51 -6.30 -3.26
CA ARG A 94 4.28 -7.53 -4.04
C ARG A 94 4.17 -8.77 -3.17
N GLN A 95 5.05 -8.91 -2.19
CA GLN A 95 5.00 -10.03 -1.24
C GLN A 95 3.72 -10.00 -0.41
N LEU A 96 3.27 -8.81 0.00
CA LEU A 96 2.00 -8.61 0.69
C LEU A 96 0.81 -9.03 -0.20
N ALA A 97 0.81 -8.64 -1.47
CA ALA A 97 -0.22 -9.06 -2.43
C ALA A 97 -0.29 -10.60 -2.56
N ALA A 98 0.87 -11.25 -2.67
CA ALA A 98 0.96 -12.71 -2.74
C ALA A 98 0.50 -13.39 -1.44
N ALA A 99 0.76 -12.78 -0.28
CA ALA A 99 0.28 -13.29 1.00
C ALA A 99 -1.25 -13.21 1.11
N PHE A 100 -1.85 -12.09 0.70
CA PHE A 100 -3.31 -11.96 0.65
C PHE A 100 -3.96 -12.95 -0.31
N GLU A 101 -3.35 -13.19 -1.47
CA GLU A 101 -3.83 -14.21 -2.40
C GLU A 101 -3.84 -15.61 -1.79
N LYS A 102 -2.74 -16.02 -1.15
CA LYS A 102 -2.65 -17.32 -0.48
C LYS A 102 -3.69 -17.47 0.63
N ALA A 103 -3.89 -16.43 1.44
CA ALA A 103 -4.91 -16.42 2.48
C ALA A 103 -6.32 -16.55 1.88
N GLN A 104 -6.61 -15.82 0.81
CA GLN A 104 -7.88 -15.88 0.09
C GLN A 104 -8.14 -17.29 -0.48
N THR A 105 -7.15 -17.89 -1.13
CA THR A 105 -7.25 -19.25 -1.66
C THR A 105 -7.53 -20.28 -0.57
N ALA A 106 -6.89 -20.16 0.61
CA ALA A 106 -7.06 -21.10 1.72
C ALA A 106 -8.49 -21.14 2.29
N ILE A 107 -9.25 -20.05 2.14
CA ILE A 107 -10.62 -19.92 2.69
C ILE A 107 -11.70 -19.89 1.61
N ASN A 108 -11.36 -20.11 0.33
CA ASN A 108 -12.28 -19.90 -0.80
C ASN A 108 -13.48 -20.87 -0.85
N GLN A 109 -13.46 -21.96 -0.07
CA GLN A 109 -14.59 -22.88 0.11
C GLN A 109 -15.35 -22.66 1.42
N GLN A 110 -14.99 -21.65 2.22
CA GLN A 110 -15.62 -21.40 3.51
C GLN A 110 -16.84 -20.47 3.36
N GLY A 111 -17.92 -20.81 4.05
CA GLY A 111 -19.15 -20.01 4.16
C GLY A 111 -19.73 -20.08 5.59
N HIS A 112 -20.90 -19.47 5.82
CA HIS A 112 -21.64 -19.63 7.08
C HIS A 112 -23.15 -19.57 6.86
N ASN A 113 -23.92 -20.35 7.62
CA ASN A 113 -25.39 -20.39 7.58
C ASN A 113 -26.02 -19.47 8.63
N GLY A 114 -25.42 -18.30 8.85
CA GLY A 114 -25.77 -17.39 9.96
C GLY A 114 -24.96 -17.61 11.25
N LYS A 115 -25.32 -16.89 12.33
CA LYS A 115 -24.68 -17.06 13.64
C LYS A 115 -25.17 -18.36 14.29
N LYS A 116 -24.27 -19.09 14.96
CA LYS A 116 -24.68 -20.19 15.84
C LYS A 116 -25.69 -19.61 16.86
N GLY A 117 -26.82 -20.29 17.04
CA GLY A 117 -27.86 -19.90 17.98
C GLY A 117 -27.26 -19.65 19.37
N ARG A 118 -27.68 -18.56 20.02
CA ARG A 118 -27.30 -18.24 21.39
C ARG A 118 -27.99 -19.18 22.36
#